data_AF-X1GL70-F1
#
_entry.id   AF-X1GL70-F1
#
_cell.length_a   1.000
_cell.length_b   1.000
_cell.length_c   1.000
_cell.angle_alpha   90.00
_cell.angle_beta   90.00
_cell.angle_gamma   90.00
#
_symmetry.space_group_name_H-M   'P 1'
#
loop_
_entity.id
_entity.type
_entity.pdbx_description
1 polymer ?
#
loop_
_entity_poly.entity_id
_entity_poly.type
_entity_poly.pdbx_seq_one_letter_code
_entity_poly.pdbx_strand_id
1 'polypeptide(L)'
;MATRIGINGFGRIGRLALRAINQYQGGNLEVAVVNDLTDTKTNAHLLKWDSSYGRYPGKVEATEDSIIVDDKEVKVLSERNPGNIPWQDYG
;
A
#
# COMPACT_ATOMS: atom_id res chain seq x y z
N MET A 1 17.93 -0.69 9.40
CA MET A 1 16.69 0.09 9.18
C MET A 1 16.15 -0.29 7.83
N ALA A 2 14.84 -0.51 7.73
CA ALA A 2 14.21 -0.76 6.43
C ALA A 2 14.10 0.55 5.64
N THR A 3 14.29 0.48 4.33
CA THR A 3 14.02 1.61 3.43
C THR A 3 12.52 1.77 3.27
N ARG A 4 11.99 2.99 3.51
CA ARG A 4 10.56 3.27 3.41
C ARG A 4 10.19 3.62 1.99
N ILE A 5 9.11 3.03 1.51
CA ILE A 5 8.67 3.11 0.12
C ILE A 5 7.31 3.79 0.07
N GLY A 6 7.24 4.85 -0.74
CA GLY A 6 5.99 5.45 -1.18
C GLY A 6 5.55 4.87 -2.52
N ILE A 7 4.25 4.59 -2.69
CA ILE A 7 3.68 4.13 -3.97
C ILE A 7 2.68 5.17 -4.46
N ASN A 8 2.93 5.75 -5.63
CA ASN A 8 1.98 6.65 -6.29
C ASN A 8 1.23 5.90 -7.41
N GLY A 9 -0.07 5.67 -7.20
CA GLY A 9 -0.93 4.84 -8.03
C GLY A 9 -1.03 3.41 -7.52
N PHE A 10 -2.16 3.06 -6.90
CA PHE A 10 -2.43 1.74 -6.32
C PHE A 10 -3.23 0.83 -7.27
N GLY A 11 -2.90 0.93 -8.56
CA GLY A 11 -3.41 0.06 -9.61
C GLY A 11 -2.77 -1.34 -9.57
N ARG A 12 -2.78 -2.02 -10.73
CA ARG A 12 -2.25 -3.38 -10.88
C ARG A 12 -0.81 -3.52 -10.36
N ILE A 13 0.09 -2.62 -10.80
CA ILE A 13 1.51 -2.71 -10.44
C ILE A 13 1.74 -2.26 -9.00
N GLY A 14 1.09 -1.20 -8.52
CA GLY A 14 1.24 -0.74 -7.13
C GLY A 14 0.85 -1.81 -6.10
N ARG A 15 -0.26 -2.52 -6.32
CA ARG A 15 -0.68 -3.62 -5.44
C ARG A 15 0.27 -4.81 -5.48
N LEU A 16 0.77 -5.17 -6.67
CA LEU A 16 1.74 -6.25 -6.82
C LEU A 16 3.11 -5.88 -6.24
N ALA A 17 3.52 -4.61 -6.31
CA ALA A 17 4.74 -4.12 -5.69
C ALA A 17 4.67 -4.25 -4.16
N LEU A 18 3.57 -3.81 -3.53
CA LEU A 18 3.36 -4.01 -2.09
C LEU A 18 3.40 -5.50 -1.73
N ARG A 19 2.67 -6.34 -2.48
CA ARG A 19 2.65 -7.79 -2.26
C ARG A 19 4.05 -8.40 -2.38
N ALA A 20 4.83 -8.02 -3.38
CA ALA A 20 6.20 -8.51 -3.58
C ALA A 20 7.15 -8.03 -2.48
N ILE A 21 7.06 -6.77 -2.06
CA ILE A 21 7.86 -6.23 -0.95
C ILE A 21 7.61 -7.03 0.33
N ASN A 22 6.34 -7.26 0.68
CA ASN A 22 5.98 -8.01 1.87
C ASN A 22 6.45 -9.47 1.82
N GLN A 23 6.37 -10.12 0.66
CA GLN A 23 6.72 -11.53 0.51
C GLN A 23 8.22 -11.79 0.40
N TYR A 24 8.98 -10.89 -0.24
CA TYR A 24 10.37 -11.16 -0.62
C TYR A 24 11.39 -10.21 0.02
N GLN A 25 10.96 -9.07 0.57
CA GLN A 25 11.84 -8.02 1.09
C GLN A 25 11.55 -7.65 2.54
N GLY A 26 10.87 -8.53 3.29
CA GLY A 26 10.57 -8.34 4.70
C GLY A 26 11.82 -7.97 5.51
N GLY A 27 11.78 -6.82 6.18
CA GLY A 27 12.88 -6.31 7.01
C GLY A 27 13.86 -5.38 6.29
N ASN A 28 13.92 -5.43 4.95
CA ASN A 28 14.76 -4.54 4.14
C ASN A 28 13.97 -3.36 3.57
N LEU A 29 12.75 -3.61 3.11
CA LEU A 29 11.85 -2.62 2.53
C LEU A 29 10.51 -2.62 3.29
N GLU A 30 9.89 -1.44 3.39
CA GLU A 30 8.59 -1.26 4.02
C GLU A 30 7.76 -0.23 3.25
N VAL A 31 6.53 -0.58 2.86
CA VAL A 31 5.62 0.39 2.25
C VAL A 31 4.99 1.22 3.36
N ALA A 32 5.32 2.51 3.42
CA ALA A 32 4.83 3.42 4.45
C ALA A 32 3.56 4.17 4.01
N VAL A 33 3.47 4.50 2.72
CA VAL A 33 2.39 5.32 2.18
C VAL A 33 2.05 4.93 0.75
N VAL A 34 0.76 4.99 0.44
CA VAL A 34 0.17 4.81 -0.89
C VAL A 34 -0.64 6.05 -1.21
N ASN A 35 -0.49 6.59 -2.42
CA ASN A 35 -1.37 7.62 -2.96
C ASN A 35 -2.23 7.03 -4.08
N ASP A 36 -3.56 7.14 -3.97
CA ASP A 36 -4.50 6.74 -5.00
C ASP A 36 -5.81 7.56 -4.92
N LEU A 37 -6.51 7.68 -6.05
CA LEU A 37 -7.77 8.43 -6.12
C LEU A 37 -8.99 7.61 -5.68
N THR A 38 -8.79 6.32 -5.44
CA THR A 38 -9.79 5.39 -4.94
C THR A 38 -9.78 5.39 -3.41
N ASP A 39 -10.95 5.16 -2.80
CA ASP A 39 -11.06 5.14 -1.34
C ASP A 39 -10.28 3.97 -0.68
N THR A 40 -9.91 4.16 0.59
CA THR A 40 -9.16 3.19 1.41
C THR A 40 -9.78 1.80 1.43
N LYS A 41 -11.11 1.70 1.57
CA LYS A 41 -11.81 0.41 1.66
C LYS A 41 -11.74 -0.35 0.35
N THR A 42 -11.96 0.34 -0.77
CA THR A 42 -11.85 -0.24 -2.10
C THR A 42 -10.40 -0.65 -2.40
N ASN A 43 -9.41 0.17 -2.04
CA ASN A 43 -8.00 -0.18 -2.20
C ASN A 43 -7.62 -1.44 -1.40
N ALA A 44 -8.06 -1.54 -0.14
CA ALA A 44 -7.85 -2.73 0.69
C ALA A 44 -8.53 -3.98 0.09
N HIS A 45 -9.75 -3.83 -0.43
CA HIS A 45 -10.46 -4.90 -1.11
C HIS A 45 -9.68 -5.41 -2.34
N LEU A 46 -9.21 -4.48 -3.19
CA LEU A 46 -8.46 -4.80 -4.40
C LEU A 46 -7.05 -5.35 -4.11
N LEU A 47 -6.46 -5.03 -2.97
CA LEU A 47 -5.24 -5.68 -2.49
C LEU A 47 -5.52 -7.10 -2.02
N LYS A 48 -6.61 -7.30 -1.28
CA LYS A 48 -7.00 -8.59 -0.72
C LYS A 48 -7.38 -9.60 -1.79
N TRP A 49 -8.03 -9.16 -2.88
CA TRP A 49 -8.56 -10.03 -3.93
C TRP A 49 -8.00 -9.66 -5.30
N ASP A 50 -7.14 -10.52 -5.85
CA ASP A 50 -6.61 -10.38 -7.21
C ASP A 50 -7.07 -11.56 -8.09
N SER A 51 -7.67 -11.27 -9.26
CA SER A 51 -8.20 -12.30 -10.15
C SER A 51 -7.14 -13.17 -10.82
N SER A 52 -5.89 -12.71 -10.92
CA SER A 52 -4.80 -13.45 -11.58
C SER A 52 -3.87 -14.13 -10.59
N TYR A 53 -3.61 -13.50 -9.44
CA TYR A 53 -2.68 -14.00 -8.42
C TYR A 53 -3.39 -14.53 -7.17
N GLY A 54 -4.72 -14.61 -7.22
CA GLY A 54 -5.55 -15.05 -6.11
C GLY A 54 -5.53 -14.10 -4.92
N ARG A 55 -6.15 -14.55 -3.83
CA ARG A 55 -6.24 -13.82 -2.56
C ARG A 55 -4.85 -13.51 -2.00
N TYR A 56 -4.67 -12.33 -1.42
CA TYR A 56 -3.50 -12.03 -0.59
C TYR A 56 -3.40 -13.06 0.55
N PRO A 57 -2.23 -13.67 0.79
CA PRO A 57 -2.11 -14.78 1.74
C PRO A 57 -2.28 -14.37 3.20
N GLY A 58 -2.02 -13.10 3.52
CA GLY A 58 -2.08 -12.56 4.88
C GLY A 58 -3.36 -11.79 5.22
N LYS A 59 -3.29 -10.99 6.29
CA LYS A 59 -4.40 -10.17 6.78
C LYS A 59 -4.40 -8.82 6.08
N VAL A 60 -5.57 -8.41 5.58
CA VAL A 60 -5.80 -7.09 5.00
C VAL A 60 -7.09 -6.51 5.58
N GLU A 61 -6.97 -5.36 6.23
CA GLU A 61 -8.06 -4.59 6.83
C GLU A 61 -7.94 -3.12 6.41
N ALA A 62 -9.06 -2.40 6.40
CA ALA A 62 -9.11 -0.97 6.09
C ALA A 62 -9.51 -0.19 7.35
N THR A 63 -8.86 0.93 7.59
CA THR A 63 -9.35 1.99 8.47
C THR A 63 -10.02 3.07 7.62
N GLU A 64 -10.26 4.25 8.20
CA GLU A 64 -10.72 5.42 7.44
C GLU A 64 -9.68 5.90 6.42
N ASP A 65 -8.40 5.88 6.79
CA ASP A 65 -7.30 6.56 6.09
C ASP A 65 -6.05 5.69 5.89
N SER A 66 -6.10 4.41 6.25
CA SER A 66 -4.98 3.47 6.15
C SER A 66 -5.44 2.06 5.78
N ILE A 67 -4.52 1.27 5.23
CA ILE A 67 -4.67 -0.18 5.04
C ILE A 67 -3.75 -0.88 6.03
N ILE A 68 -4.30 -1.78 6.84
CA ILE A 68 -3.50 -2.64 7.73
C ILE A 68 -3.20 -3.94 6.98
N VAL A 69 -1.92 -4.21 6.74
CA VAL A 69 -1.42 -5.41 6.06
C VAL A 69 -0.47 -6.15 6.99
N ASP A 70 -0.87 -7.33 7.45
CA ASP A 70 -0.08 -8.16 8.38
C ASP A 70 0.43 -7.35 9.60
N ASP A 71 -0.51 -6.67 10.26
CA ASP A 71 -0.30 -5.78 11.42
C ASP A 71 0.55 -4.52 11.16
N LYS A 72 0.90 -4.24 9.90
CA LYS A 72 1.58 -3.00 9.48
C LYS A 72 0.59 -2.02 8.89
N GLU A 73 0.66 -0.78 9.35
CA GLU A 73 -0.16 0.30 8.83
C GLU A 73 0.48 0.93 7.58
N VAL A 74 -0.30 1.05 6.51
CA VAL A 74 0.07 1.74 5.27
C VAL A 74 -0.89 2.91 5.09
N LYS A 75 -0.37 4.14 5.16
CA LYS A 75 -1.21 5.34 5.00
C LYS A 75 -1.74 5.43 3.58
N VAL A 76 -3.01 5.81 3.41
CA VAL A 76 -3.62 6.09 2.11
C VAL A 76 -3.86 7.58 1.97
N LEU A 77 -3.32 8.15 0.90
CA LEU A 77 -3.52 9.53 0.48
C LEU A 77 -4.32 9.57 -0.82
N SER A 78 -4.97 10.72 -1.06
CA SER A 78 -5.74 10.95 -2.28
C SER A 78 -5.43 12.33 -2.87
N GLU A 79 -4.18 12.49 -3.30
CA GLU A 79 -3.67 13.72 -3.92
C GLU A 79 -3.46 13.50 -5.42
N ARG A 80 -3.98 14.44 -6.23
CA ARG A 80 -3.91 14.38 -7.70
C ARG A 80 -2.57 14.86 -8.23
N ASN A 81 -1.97 15.86 -7.59
CA ASN A 81 -0.69 16.42 -7.98
C ASN A 81 0.44 15.76 -7.17
N PRO A 82 1.31 14.94 -7.80
CA PRO A 82 2.35 14.22 -7.07
C PRO A 82 3.32 15.12 -6.28
N GLY A 83 3.48 16.38 -6.69
CA GLY A 83 4.34 17.35 -5.99
C GLY A 83 3.77 17.83 -4.65
N ASN A 84 2.46 17.65 -4.40
CA ASN A 84 1.80 18.03 -3.16
C ASN A 84 1.79 16.91 -2.12
N ILE A 85 2.18 15.68 -2.50
CA ILE A 85 2.20 14.55 -1.57
C ILE A 85 3.34 14.79 -0.57
N PRO A 86 3.05 14.81 0.74
CA PRO A 86 4.06 15.13 1.75
C PRO A 86 4.93 13.90 2.05
N TRP A 87 5.73 13.47 1.07
CA TRP A 87 6.55 12.26 1.16
C TRP A 87 7.47 12.25 2.38
N GLN A 88 8.01 13.41 2.76
CA GLN A 88 8.92 13.57 3.89
C GLN A 88 8.29 13.18 5.24
N ASP A 89 6.97 13.24 5.37
CA ASP A 89 6.27 12.87 6.61
C ASP A 89 6.26 11.34 6.82
N TYR A 90 6.56 10.55 5.78
CA TYR A 90 6.48 9.10 5.79
C TYR A 90 7.83 8.39 5.84
N GLY A 91 8.94 9.12 5.94
CA GLY A 91 10.29 8.60 6.20
C GLY A 91 11.32 8.93 5.13
#